data_AF-A0A829MF26-F1
#
_entry.id   AF-A0A829MF26-F1
#
_cell.length_a   1.000
_cell.length_b   1.000
_cell.length_c   1.000
_cell.angle_alpha   90.00
_cell.angle_beta   90.00
_cell.angle_gamma   90.00
#
_symmetry.space_group_name_H-M   'P 1'
#
loop_
_entity.id
_entity.type
_entity.pdbx_description
1 polymer ?
#
loop_
_entity_poly.entity_id
_entity_poly.type
_entity_poly.pdbx_seq_one_letter_code
_entity_poly.pdbx_strand_id
1 'polypeptide(L)' 'MVLVAHGGLIAALTAALLRLDVGNWPVLGGMGNASWVQLGGHSADGAGFDGIRWRLDVWNASAQVTNDVL' A
#
# COMPACT_ATOMS: atom_id res chain seq x y z
N MET A 1 -10.92 5.52 0.06
CA MET A 1 -11.26 4.21 -0.53
C MET A 1 -10.52 3.13 0.25
N VAL A 2 -11.12 1.95 0.43
CA VAL A 2 -10.47 0.78 1.05
C VAL A 2 -10.56 -0.38 0.06
N LEU A 3 -9.44 -1.06 -0.20
CA LEU A 3 -9.36 -2.26 -1.03
C LEU A 3 -8.93 -3.44 -0.15
N VAL A 4 -9.67 -4.54 -0.19
CA VAL A 4 -9.33 -5.77 0.53
C VAL A 4 -8.85 -6.81 -0.47
N ALA A 5 -7.62 -7.28 -0.29
CA ALA A 5 -6.98 -8.23 -1.21
C ALA A 5 -5.86 -9.01 -0.52
N HIS A 6 -5.25 -9.95 -1.25
CA HIS A 6 -4.08 -10.70 -0.79
C HIS A 6 -2.82 -9.83 -0.83
N GLY A 7 -1.86 -10.10 0.06
CA GLY A 7 -0.61 -9.34 0.17
C GLY A 7 0.17 -9.21 -1.14
N GLY A 8 0.17 -10.25 -1.98
CA GLY A 8 0.79 -10.20 -3.31
C GLY A 8 0.15 -9.17 -4.25
N LEU A 9 -1.19 -9.07 -4.24
CA LEU A 9 -1.89 -8.05 -5.03
C LEU A 9 -1.65 -6.65 -4.46
N ILE A 10 -1.65 -6.50 -3.14
CA ILE A 10 -1.39 -5.21 -2.49
C ILE A 10 0.04 -4.74 -2.81
N ALA A 11 1.03 -5.62 -2.78
CA ALA A 11 2.41 -5.30 -3.13
C ALA A 11 2.56 -4.88 -4.59
N ALA A 12 2.04 -5.67 -5.53
CA ALA A 12 2.12 -5.35 -6.96
C ALA A 12 1.40 -4.03 -7.29
N LEU A 13 0.20 -3.82 -6.74
CA LEU A 13 -0.56 -2.59 -6.95
C LEU A 13 0.16 -1.38 -6.35
N THR A 14 0.74 -1.52 -5.16
CA THR A 14 1.49 -0.43 -4.52
C THR A 14 2.73 -0.06 -5.35
N ALA A 15 3.50 -1.05 -5.82
CA ALA A 15 4.67 -0.81 -6.67
C ALA A 15 4.30 -0.09 -7.97
N ALA A 16 3.19 -0.50 -8.61
CA ALA A 16 2.69 0.10 -9.83
C ALA A 16 2.24 1.55 -9.62
N LEU A 17 1.50 1.85 -8.55
CA LEU A 17 1.05 3.21 -8.24
C LEU A 17 2.21 4.14 -7.89
N LEU A 18 3.24 3.62 -7.20
CA LEU A 18 4.48 4.34 -6.92
C LEU A 18 5.39 4.48 -8.15
N ARG A 19 5.03 3.86 -9.28
CA ARG A 19 5.83 3.84 -10.52
C ARG A 19 7.25 3.33 -10.30
N LEU A 20 7.40 2.31 -9.46
CA LEU A 20 8.69 1.64 -9.29
C LEU A 20 9.03 0.84 -10.55
N ASP A 21 10.31 0.82 -10.90
CA ASP A 21 10.82 -0.10 -11.90
C ASP A 21 10.52 -1.55 -11.50
N VAL A 22 10.12 -2.39 -12.46
CA VAL A 22 9.70 -3.78 -12.20
C VAL A 22 10.78 -4.59 -11.48
N GLY A 23 12.06 -4.33 -11.77
CA GLY A 23 13.17 -4.97 -11.07
C GLY A 23 13.24 -4.62 -9.57
N ASN A 24 12.65 -3.50 -9.16
CA ASN A 24 12.63 -3.03 -7.78
C ASN A 24 11.37 -3.46 -7.01
N TRP A 25 10.38 -4.08 -7.64
CA TRP A 25 9.15 -4.49 -6.95
C TRP A 25 9.37 -5.42 -5.75
N PRO A 26 10.36 -6.34 -5.75
CA PRO A 26 10.65 -7.17 -4.58
C PRO A 26 11.04 -6.40 -3.30
N VAL A 27 11.32 -5.09 -3.40
CA VAL A 27 11.59 -4.24 -2.23
C VAL A 27 10.37 -4.11 -1.31
N LEU A 28 9.16 -4.25 -1.86
CA LEU A 28 7.93 -4.32 -1.10
C LEU A 28 7.77 -5.75 -0.58
N GLY A 29 8.17 -5.96 0.68
CA GLY A 29 8.20 -7.28 1.32
C GLY A 29 6.81 -7.91 1.57
N GLY A 30 6.77 -8.93 2.44
CA GLY A 30 5.52 -9.60 2.78
C GLY A 30 4.55 -8.71 3.59
N MET A 31 3.25 -9.06 3.53
CA MET A 31 2.21 -8.44 4.34
C MET A 31 1.77 -9.39 5.45
N GLY A 32 1.68 -8.88 6.68
CA GLY A 32 1.17 -9.60 7.83
C GLY A 32 -0.34 -9.85 7.74
N ASN A 33 -0.84 -10.75 8.59
CA ASN A 33 -2.27 -11.05 8.67
C ASN A 33 -3.06 -9.78 9.01
N ALA A 34 -4.14 -9.52 8.26
CA ALA A 34 -5.03 -8.37 8.40
C ALA A 34 -4.29 -7.03 8.51
N SER A 35 -3.08 -6.96 7.97
CA SER A 35 -2.26 -5.77 7.95
C SER A 35 -2.60 -4.92 6.73
N TRP A 36 -2.35 -3.61 6.80
CA TRP A 36 -2.74 -2.68 5.74
C TRP A 36 -1.59 -1.81 5.23
N VAL A 37 -1.85 -1.22 4.07
CA VAL A 37 -1.02 -0.22 3.40
C VAL A 37 -1.85 1.04 3.19
N GLN A 38 -1.23 2.20 3.33
CA GLN A 38 -1.85 3.49 3.06
C GLN A 38 -1.06 4.26 2.00
N LEU A 39 -1.78 4.77 1.00
CA LEU A 39 -1.23 5.57 -0.09
C LEU A 39 -1.94 6.92 -0.15
N GLY A 40 -1.17 8.00 -0.22
CA GLY A 40 -1.64 9.36 -0.47
C GLY A 40 -1.45 9.72 -1.94
N GLY A 41 -2.52 10.13 -2.63
CA GLY A 41 -2.47 10.63 -4.00
C GLY A 41 -2.46 12.15 -4.04
N HIS A 42 -1.46 12.74 -4.70
CA HIS A 42 -1.32 14.20 -4.84
C HIS A 42 -1.32 14.60 -6.32
N SER A 43 -2.22 15.49 -6.71
CA SER A 43 -2.32 16.01 -8.07
C SER A 43 -2.63 17.50 -8.09
N ALA A 44 -2.37 18.16 -9.22
CA ALA A 44 -2.90 19.49 -9.50
C ALA A 44 -4.39 19.41 -9.84
N ASP A 45 -5.08 20.55 -9.73
CA ASP A 45 -6.50 20.66 -10.09
C ASP A 45 -6.71 20.31 -11.56
N GLY A 46 -7.70 19.44 -11.84
CA GLY A 46 -8.03 19.00 -13.19
C GLY A 46 -7.05 17.99 -13.81
N ALA A 47 -6.02 17.55 -13.10
CA ALA A 47 -5.12 16.51 -13.59
C ALA A 47 -5.85 15.15 -13.68
N GLY A 48 -5.64 14.43 -14.78
CA GLY A 48 -6.11 13.04 -14.93
C GLY A 48 -5.35 12.06 -14.02
N PHE A 49 -5.75 10.79 -14.04
CA PHE A 49 -5.18 9.75 -13.17
C PHE A 49 -3.65 9.63 -13.29
N ASP A 50 -3.10 9.73 -14.51
CA ASP A 50 -1.66 9.71 -14.74
C ASP A 50 -0.90 10.92 -14.15
N GLY A 51 -1.62 12.00 -13.86
CA GLY A 51 -1.09 13.18 -13.18
C GLY A 51 -0.98 13.01 -11.66
N ILE A 52 -1.51 11.92 -11.09
CA ILE A 52 -1.46 11.66 -9.65
C ILE A 52 -0.08 11.13 -9.28
N ARG A 53 0.58 11.80 -8.33
CA ARG A 53 1.77 11.28 -7.65
C ARG A 53 1.34 10.57 -6.39
N TRP A 54 1.57 9.26 -6.34
CA TRP A 54 1.29 8.43 -5.19
C TRP A 54 2.50 8.42 -4.24
N ARG A 55 2.22 8.52 -2.95
CA ARG A 55 3.21 8.40 -1.87
C ARG A 55 2.77 7.28 -0.93
N LEU A 56 3.71 6.41 -0.58
CA LEU A 56 3.52 5.40 0.45
C LEU A 56 3.64 6.07 1.81
N ASP A 57 2.52 6.11 2.55
CA ASP A 57 2.50 6.70 3.89
C ASP A 57 2.72 5.62 4.96
N VAL A 58 2.11 4.45 4.78
CA VAL A 58 2.17 3.34 5.73
C VAL A 58 2.33 2.03 4.97
N TRP A 59 3.26 1.19 5.42
CA TRP A 59 3.45 -0.17 4.91
C TRP A 59 3.36 -1.20 6.03
N ASN A 60 2.54 -2.24 5.83
CA ASN A 60 2.42 -3.39 6.72
C ASN A 60 2.09 -3.02 8.19
N ALA A 61 1.17 -2.08 8.40
CA ALA A 61 0.69 -1.76 9.74
C ALA A 61 -0.35 -2.79 10.20
N SER A 62 -0.35 -3.10 11.50
CA SER A 62 -1.27 -4.06 12.11
C SER A 62 -1.92 -3.47 13.37
N ALA A 63 -3.14 -3.91 13.66
CA ALA A 63 -3.79 -3.58 14.92
C ALA A 63 -3.08 -4.32 16.06
N GLN A 64 -2.97 -3.69 17.23
CA GLN A 64 -2.52 -4.38 18.44
C GLN A 64 -3.65 -5.28 18.93
N VAL A 65 -3.33 -6.55 19.18
CA VAL A 65 -4.27 -7.53 19.74
C VAL A 65 -3.83 -7.79 21.17
N THR A 66 -4.66 -7.39 22.14
CA THR A 66 -4.48 -7.78 23.54
C THR A 66 -4.70 -9.28 23.65
N ASN A 67 -3.77 -10.00 24.28
CA ASN A 67 -4.03 -11.34 24.75
C ASN A 67 -4.92 -11.23 25.99
N ASP A 68 -6.11 -11.84 25.96
CA ASP A 68 -6.92 -11.99 27.16
C ASP A 68 -6.12 -12.71 28.24
N VAL A 69 -5.94 -12.07 29.39
CA VAL A 69 -5.36 -12.69 30.59
C VAL A 69 -6.46 -13.55 31.19
N LEU A 70 -6.42 -14.85 30.89
CA LEU A 70 -7.21 -15.90 31.53
C LEU A 70 -6.41 -16.55 32.65
#